data_AF-A0A356K4D3-F1
#
_entry.id   AF-A0A356K4D3-F1
#
_cell.length_a   1.000
_cell.length_b   1.000
_cell.length_c   1.000
_cell.angle_alpha   90.00
_cell.angle_beta   90.00
_cell.angle_gamma   90.00
#
_symmetry.space_group_name_H-M   'P 1'
#
loop_
_entity.id
_entity.type
_entity.pdbx_description
1 polymer ?
#
loop_
_entity_poly.entity_id
_entity_poly.type
_entity_poly.pdbx_seq_one_letter_code
_entity_poly.pdbx_strand_id
1 'polypeptide(L)'
;MKKIVMLIVMIFSFNMILNAECDYTEKVNLITLSSYVDYNYEYMSDNTFKLTFYNVTPEMKLIYNNIEYAPANESVELNSLEEGKSMKVSIKGSDTSECAMLDLRVINLTIPYVNPFYGSNRCIGHESLNVCSNKFLQYKITESEFLRLIDKSENDNKPDDEINDKPVVKELTFFEKVVDFAKKAWIPVLLVILTSGITFGIFSTIYRKVKHGI
;
A
#
# COMPACT_ATOMS: atom_id res chain seq x y z
N MET A 1 -49.43 -44.89 -3.58
CA MET A 1 -49.53 -43.42 -3.31
C MET A 1 -48.70 -42.98 -2.10
N LYS A 2 -48.88 -43.54 -0.88
CA LYS A 2 -48.10 -43.15 0.32
C LYS A 2 -46.57 -43.22 0.16
N LYS A 3 -46.03 -44.26 -0.51
CA LYS A 3 -44.58 -44.43 -0.73
C LYS A 3 -43.95 -43.43 -1.71
N ILE A 4 -44.72 -42.96 -2.69
CA ILE A 4 -44.26 -41.96 -3.67
C ILE A 4 -44.24 -40.56 -3.04
N VAL A 5 -45.25 -40.25 -2.23
CA VAL A 5 -45.29 -39.00 -1.45
C VAL A 5 -44.12 -38.94 -0.46
N MET A 6 -43.78 -40.06 0.19
CA MET A 6 -42.64 -40.13 1.13
C MET A 6 -41.28 -39.95 0.43
N LEU A 7 -41.12 -40.46 -0.80
CA LEU A 7 -39.91 -40.28 -1.60
C LEU A 7 -39.74 -38.81 -2.05
N ILE A 8 -40.83 -38.16 -2.47
CA ILE A 8 -40.81 -36.74 -2.88
C ILE A 8 -40.48 -35.85 -1.68
N VAL A 9 -41.04 -36.12 -0.50
CA VAL A 9 -40.72 -35.38 0.72
C VAL A 9 -39.25 -35.52 1.10
N MET A 10 -38.66 -36.72 1.03
CA MET A 10 -37.21 -36.91 1.26
C MET A 10 -36.36 -36.11 0.26
N ILE A 11 -36.70 -36.10 -1.04
CA ILE A 11 -35.92 -35.36 -2.06
C ILE A 11 -35.93 -33.84 -1.79
N PHE A 12 -37.04 -33.28 -1.29
CA PHE A 12 -37.13 -31.88 -0.88
C PHE A 12 -36.48 -31.60 0.48
N SER A 13 -36.43 -32.57 1.41
CA SER A 13 -35.72 -32.46 2.69
C SER A 13 -34.19 -32.43 2.55
N PHE A 14 -33.63 -33.02 1.48
CA PHE A 14 -32.18 -33.16 1.30
C PHE A 14 -31.51 -31.99 0.54
N ASN A 15 -32.27 -31.03 0.00
CA ASN A 15 -31.71 -29.96 -0.85
C ASN A 15 -31.94 -28.53 -0.36
N MET A 16 -32.48 -28.34 0.85
CA MET A 16 -32.41 -27.02 1.49
C MET A 16 -31.15 -26.91 2.32
N ILE A 17 -30.00 -26.91 1.65
CA ILE A 17 -28.88 -26.12 2.16
C ILE A 17 -29.31 -24.68 1.89
N LEU A 18 -30.04 -24.10 2.84
CA LEU A 18 -30.21 -22.66 2.89
C LEU A 18 -28.79 -22.11 3.02
N ASN A 19 -28.19 -21.68 1.91
CA ASN A 19 -27.20 -20.63 1.99
C ASN A 19 -27.97 -19.47 2.61
N ALA A 20 -27.78 -19.24 3.91
CA ALA A 20 -28.17 -17.98 4.51
C ALA A 20 -27.43 -16.93 3.68
N GLU A 21 -28.16 -16.21 2.83
CA GLU A 21 -27.59 -15.10 2.10
C GLU A 21 -27.19 -14.09 3.16
N CYS A 22 -25.88 -13.84 3.27
CA CYS A 22 -25.32 -12.80 4.13
C CYS A 22 -26.11 -11.50 3.92
N ASP A 23 -26.77 -11.02 4.99
CA ASP A 23 -27.55 -9.79 4.93
C ASP A 23 -26.66 -8.62 4.50
N TYR A 24 -27.20 -7.72 3.69
CA TYR A 24 -26.42 -6.59 3.18
C TYR A 24 -25.96 -5.64 4.29
N THR A 25 -26.79 -5.42 5.30
CA THR A 25 -26.44 -4.56 6.44
C THR A 25 -25.29 -5.18 7.22
N GLU A 26 -25.37 -6.49 7.48
CA GLU A 26 -24.33 -7.23 8.18
C GLU A 26 -23.02 -7.27 7.40
N LYS A 27 -23.10 -7.50 6.09
CA LYS A 27 -21.95 -7.38 5.19
C LYS A 27 -21.25 -6.03 5.32
N VAL A 28 -22.00 -4.93 5.25
CA VAL A 28 -21.45 -3.57 5.32
C VAL A 28 -20.84 -3.32 6.71
N ASN A 29 -21.49 -3.81 7.77
CA ASN A 29 -20.99 -3.73 9.13
C ASN A 29 -19.64 -4.45 9.27
N LEU A 30 -19.54 -5.70 8.84
CA LEU A 30 -18.29 -6.48 8.92
C LEU A 30 -17.16 -5.88 8.08
N ILE A 31 -17.46 -5.36 6.89
CA ILE A 31 -16.45 -4.64 6.08
C ILE A 31 -15.96 -3.40 6.86
N THR A 32 -16.88 -2.67 7.48
CA THR A 32 -16.55 -1.48 8.29
C THR A 32 -15.70 -1.85 9.50
N LEU A 33 -16.07 -2.90 10.25
CA LEU A 33 -15.30 -3.40 11.38
C LEU A 33 -13.91 -3.87 10.96
N SER A 34 -13.80 -4.58 9.83
CA SER A 34 -12.52 -5.02 9.29
C SER A 34 -11.58 -3.85 8.94
N SER A 35 -12.12 -2.65 8.66
CA SER A 35 -11.32 -1.45 8.40
C SER A 35 -10.64 -0.90 9.66
N TYR A 36 -11.20 -1.18 10.84
CA TYR A 36 -10.63 -0.82 12.14
C TYR A 36 -9.65 -1.84 12.70
N VAL A 37 -9.46 -2.99 12.01
CA VAL A 37 -8.38 -3.91 12.35
C VAL A 37 -7.05 -3.22 12.12
N ASP A 38 -6.28 -3.12 13.18
CA ASP A 38 -4.94 -2.56 13.21
C ASP A 38 -3.96 -3.60 13.75
N TYR A 39 -2.66 -3.32 13.65
CA TYR A 39 -1.65 -4.29 14.04
C TYR A 39 -0.39 -3.64 14.59
N ASN A 40 0.33 -4.38 15.43
CA ASN A 40 1.62 -3.96 15.97
C ASN A 40 2.63 -5.11 15.97
N TYR A 41 3.91 -4.76 15.99
CA TYR A 41 5.03 -5.69 16.07
C TYR A 41 5.71 -5.61 17.43
N GLU A 42 6.09 -6.77 17.95
CA GLU A 42 6.96 -6.92 19.10
C GLU A 42 8.18 -7.75 18.70
N TYR A 43 9.38 -7.25 19.01
CA TYR A 43 10.61 -8.01 18.77
C TYR A 43 10.92 -8.89 19.97
N MET A 44 10.98 -10.19 19.72
CA MET A 44 11.08 -11.24 20.73
C MET A 44 12.54 -11.60 21.01
N SER A 45 12.79 -12.26 22.14
CA SER A 45 14.14 -12.65 22.58
C SER A 45 14.80 -13.74 21.71
N ASP A 46 14.02 -14.47 20.92
CA ASP A 46 14.48 -15.48 19.97
C ASP A 46 14.91 -14.89 18.61
N ASN A 47 15.04 -13.57 18.52
CA ASN A 47 15.32 -12.81 17.30
C ASN A 47 14.25 -12.90 16.22
N THR A 48 13.00 -13.14 16.62
CA THR A 48 11.84 -13.09 15.73
C THR A 48 10.88 -11.97 16.10
N PHE A 49 9.92 -11.71 15.24
CA PHE A 49 8.82 -10.79 15.50
C PHE A 49 7.54 -11.56 15.84
N LYS A 50 6.81 -11.03 16.83
CA LYS A 50 5.40 -11.31 17.04
C LYS A 50 4.58 -10.17 16.44
N LEU A 51 3.58 -10.53 15.65
CA LEU A 51 2.63 -9.60 15.06
C LEU A 51 1.26 -9.83 15.70
N THR A 52 0.72 -8.79 16.32
CA THR A 52 -0.61 -8.84 16.94
C THR A 52 -1.57 -7.96 16.15
N PHE A 53 -2.66 -8.54 15.67
CA PHE A 53 -3.80 -7.83 15.10
C PHE A 53 -4.83 -7.57 16.20
N TYR A 54 -5.37 -6.36 16.24
CA TYR A 54 -6.37 -5.91 17.22
C TYR A 54 -7.70 -5.61 16.54
N ASN A 55 -8.77 -5.50 17.32
CA ASN A 55 -10.14 -5.25 16.86
C ASN A 55 -10.66 -6.32 15.90
N VAL A 56 -10.18 -7.56 16.05
CA VAL A 56 -10.67 -8.71 15.28
C VAL A 56 -11.84 -9.31 16.05
N THR A 57 -13.06 -8.88 15.75
CA THR A 57 -14.27 -9.39 16.42
C THR A 57 -14.47 -10.89 16.18
N PRO A 58 -15.21 -11.61 17.05
CA PRO A 58 -15.48 -13.05 16.88
C PRO A 58 -16.11 -13.43 15.52
N GLU A 59 -16.80 -12.49 14.89
CA GLU A 59 -17.42 -12.63 13.56
C GLU A 59 -16.43 -12.53 12.40
N MET A 60 -15.17 -12.22 12.70
CA MET A 60 -14.07 -12.17 11.75
C MET A 60 -13.01 -13.22 12.09
N LYS A 61 -12.33 -13.71 11.05
CA LYS A 61 -11.14 -14.55 11.18
C LYS A 61 -10.05 -14.05 10.24
N LEU A 62 -8.81 -14.28 10.63
CA LEU A 62 -7.64 -14.01 9.78
C LEU A 62 -7.25 -15.26 9.02
N ILE A 63 -6.81 -15.09 7.79
CA ILE A 63 -6.25 -16.14 6.95
C ILE A 63 -4.86 -15.71 6.50
N TYR A 64 -3.87 -16.51 6.87
CA TYR A 64 -2.48 -16.33 6.49
C TYR A 64 -1.87 -17.69 6.16
N ASN A 65 -1.21 -17.80 5.00
CA ASN A 65 -0.64 -19.06 4.48
C ASN A 65 -1.63 -20.23 4.47
N ASN A 66 -2.89 -19.98 4.12
CA ASN A 66 -4.00 -20.95 4.13
C ASN A 66 -4.32 -21.53 5.51
N ILE A 67 -3.84 -20.91 6.59
CA ILE A 67 -4.19 -21.24 7.97
C ILE A 67 -5.18 -20.18 8.46
N GLU A 68 -6.24 -20.64 9.10
CA GLU A 68 -7.25 -19.78 9.72
C GLU A 68 -6.89 -19.51 11.19
N TYR A 69 -7.07 -18.26 11.59
CA TYR A 69 -6.82 -17.78 12.94
C TYR A 69 -8.08 -17.11 13.47
N ALA A 70 -8.71 -17.74 14.46
CA ALA A 70 -9.80 -17.15 15.20
C ALA A 70 -9.27 -16.19 16.28
N PRO A 71 -9.96 -15.08 16.56
CA PRO A 71 -9.53 -14.16 17.58
C PRO A 71 -9.69 -14.73 18.98
N ALA A 72 -8.73 -14.42 19.85
CA ALA A 72 -8.84 -14.54 21.29
C ALA A 72 -8.87 -13.13 21.89
N ASN A 73 -9.93 -12.77 22.62
CA ASN A 73 -10.11 -11.43 23.20
C ASN A 73 -9.93 -10.31 22.15
N GLU A 74 -10.61 -10.44 21.01
CA GLU A 74 -10.55 -9.49 19.89
C GLU A 74 -9.16 -9.29 19.26
N SER A 75 -8.26 -10.24 19.49
CA SER A 75 -6.89 -10.19 18.97
C SER A 75 -6.46 -11.50 18.32
N VAL A 76 -5.57 -11.40 17.33
CA VAL A 76 -4.93 -12.55 16.68
C VAL A 76 -3.42 -12.34 16.68
N GLU A 77 -2.68 -13.33 17.13
CA GLU A 77 -1.22 -13.29 17.18
C GLU A 77 -0.59 -14.23 16.15
N LEU A 78 0.34 -13.70 15.37
CA LEU A 78 1.22 -14.47 14.49
C LEU A 78 2.65 -14.38 15.04
N ASN A 79 3.21 -15.53 15.41
CA ASN A 79 4.50 -15.63 16.08
C ASN A 79 5.62 -16.09 15.13
N SER A 80 6.86 -15.95 15.59
CA SER A 80 8.06 -16.48 14.92
C SER A 80 8.24 -15.97 13.48
N LEU A 81 8.02 -14.65 13.29
CA LEU A 81 8.15 -14.01 11.99
C LEU A 81 9.57 -13.46 11.80
N GLU A 82 10.17 -13.78 10.65
CA GLU A 82 11.48 -13.28 10.26
C GLU A 82 11.42 -11.81 9.82
N GLU A 83 12.51 -11.08 10.06
CA GLU A 83 12.65 -9.70 9.59
C GLU A 83 12.58 -9.58 8.06
N GLY A 84 12.03 -8.47 7.57
CA GLY A 84 11.90 -8.22 6.13
C GLY A 84 10.83 -9.05 5.41
N LYS A 85 10.15 -9.96 6.12
CA LYS A 85 9.15 -10.84 5.51
C LYS A 85 7.92 -10.04 5.10
N SER A 86 7.63 -10.02 3.80
CA SER A 86 6.36 -9.51 3.29
C SER A 86 5.24 -10.52 3.48
N MET A 87 4.09 -10.05 3.93
CA MET A 87 2.94 -10.85 4.30
C MET A 87 1.67 -10.27 3.71
N LYS A 88 0.78 -11.16 3.29
CA LYS A 88 -0.59 -10.85 2.88
C LYS A 88 -1.53 -11.60 3.83
N VAL A 89 -2.25 -10.85 4.65
CA VAL A 89 -3.21 -11.38 5.61
C VAL A 89 -4.61 -11.01 5.14
N SER A 90 -5.49 -12.01 4.99
CA SER A 90 -6.88 -11.78 4.58
C SER A 90 -7.77 -11.84 5.81
N ILE A 91 -8.70 -10.90 5.93
CA ILE A 91 -9.74 -10.90 6.95
C ILE A 91 -11.02 -11.36 6.27
N LYS A 92 -11.64 -12.40 6.82
CA LYS A 92 -12.89 -12.98 6.31
C LYS A 92 -13.93 -13.08 7.41
N GLY A 93 -15.20 -13.22 7.03
CA GLY A 93 -16.25 -13.62 7.95
C GLY A 93 -15.96 -15.00 8.55
N SER A 94 -16.10 -15.12 9.87
CA SER A 94 -15.91 -16.37 10.59
C SER A 94 -17.14 -17.28 10.49
N ASP A 95 -17.01 -18.50 10.98
CA ASP A 95 -18.10 -19.47 10.96
C ASP A 95 -19.21 -19.12 11.98
N THR A 96 -18.98 -18.15 12.87
CA THR A 96 -19.99 -17.62 13.79
C THR A 96 -20.80 -16.47 13.18
N SER A 97 -20.43 -15.99 11.99
CA SER A 97 -21.15 -14.95 11.26
C SER A 97 -22.04 -15.57 10.19
N GLU A 98 -23.19 -14.95 9.94
CA GLU A 98 -24.04 -15.27 8.78
C GLU A 98 -23.33 -14.98 7.44
N CYS A 99 -22.24 -14.21 7.48
CA CYS A 99 -21.38 -13.87 6.36
C CYS A 99 -20.09 -14.70 6.30
N ALA A 100 -20.15 -15.97 6.75
CA ALA A 100 -19.01 -16.88 6.76
C ALA A 100 -18.29 -16.93 5.41
N MET A 101 -16.94 -16.93 5.45
CA MET A 101 -16.04 -16.96 4.29
C MET A 101 -16.11 -15.76 3.34
N LEU A 102 -16.93 -14.75 3.62
CA LEU A 102 -16.94 -13.51 2.87
C LEU A 102 -15.59 -12.80 3.01
N ASP A 103 -15.00 -12.38 1.91
CA ASP A 103 -13.79 -11.54 1.91
C ASP A 103 -14.13 -10.11 2.38
N LEU A 104 -13.56 -9.69 3.51
CA LEU A 104 -13.82 -8.39 4.13
C LEU A 104 -12.71 -7.39 3.81
N ARG A 105 -11.45 -7.78 4.04
CA ARG A 105 -10.28 -6.93 3.83
C ARG A 105 -9.03 -7.76 3.58
N VAL A 106 -8.06 -7.16 2.90
CA VAL A 106 -6.69 -7.69 2.78
C VAL A 106 -5.72 -6.67 3.34
N ILE A 107 -4.85 -7.10 4.25
CA ILE A 107 -3.75 -6.32 4.79
C ILE A 107 -2.45 -6.83 4.19
N ASN A 108 -1.73 -5.94 3.50
CA ASN A 108 -0.37 -6.21 3.01
C ASN A 108 0.61 -5.45 3.91
N LEU A 109 1.57 -6.16 4.49
CA LEU A 109 2.56 -5.59 5.40
C LEU A 109 3.91 -6.27 5.23
N THR A 110 4.96 -5.61 5.70
CA THR A 110 6.32 -6.16 5.71
C THR A 110 6.86 -6.04 7.13
N ILE A 111 7.36 -7.15 7.68
CA ILE A 111 8.04 -7.16 8.97
C ILE A 111 9.29 -6.27 8.85
N PRO A 112 9.52 -5.32 9.77
CA PRO A 112 10.68 -4.46 9.68
C PRO A 112 11.98 -5.24 9.93
N TYR A 113 13.09 -4.64 9.53
CA TYR A 113 14.44 -5.09 9.83
C TYR A 113 14.92 -4.54 11.17
N VAL A 114 15.65 -5.36 11.91
CA VAL A 114 16.34 -4.89 13.12
C VAL A 114 17.53 -4.04 12.69
N ASN A 115 17.65 -2.83 13.24
CA ASN A 115 18.77 -1.95 12.97
C ASN A 115 19.95 -2.28 13.90
N PRO A 116 21.06 -2.84 13.39
CA PRO A 116 22.22 -3.17 14.23
C PRO A 116 22.99 -1.93 14.70
N PHE A 117 22.76 -0.76 14.08
CA PHE A 117 23.50 0.47 14.38
C PHE A 117 22.74 1.42 15.33
N TYR A 118 21.49 1.08 15.68
CA TYR A 118 20.70 1.85 16.61
C TYR A 118 21.37 1.92 17.98
N GLY A 119 21.58 3.14 18.49
CA GLY A 119 22.30 3.38 19.75
C GLY A 119 23.81 3.16 19.68
N SER A 120 24.39 3.02 18.48
CA SER A 120 25.86 2.93 18.34
C SER A 120 26.53 4.27 18.65
N ASN A 121 27.78 4.23 19.14
CA ASN A 121 28.55 5.46 19.41
C ASN A 121 28.76 6.33 18.16
N ARG A 122 28.75 5.73 16.97
CA ARG A 122 28.86 6.46 15.70
C ARG A 122 27.63 7.32 15.37
N CYS A 123 26.53 7.09 16.08
CA CYS A 123 25.32 7.91 15.95
C CYS A 123 25.32 9.18 16.81
N ILE A 124 26.31 9.35 17.69
CA ILE A 124 26.43 10.56 18.51
C ILE A 124 26.69 11.76 17.58
N GLY A 125 25.80 12.75 17.61
CA GLY A 125 25.83 13.91 16.71
C GLY A 125 25.12 13.69 15.37
N HIS A 126 24.55 12.50 15.15
CA HIS A 126 23.82 12.10 13.94
C HIS A 126 22.40 11.59 14.24
N GLU A 127 21.80 12.03 15.35
CA GLU A 127 20.49 11.55 15.84
C GLU A 127 19.33 11.87 14.87
N SER A 128 19.53 12.81 13.95
CA SER A 128 18.56 13.13 12.89
C SER A 128 18.49 12.06 11.80
N LEU A 129 19.50 11.19 11.67
CA LEU A 129 19.49 10.11 10.70
C LEU A 129 18.56 8.99 11.17
N ASN A 130 17.69 8.53 10.27
CA ASN A 130 16.76 7.42 10.53
C ASN A 130 17.46 6.16 11.08
N VAL A 131 18.67 5.88 10.57
CA VAL A 131 19.52 4.75 10.99
C VAL A 131 20.12 4.90 12.38
N CYS A 132 20.02 6.08 12.96
CA CYS A 132 20.46 6.39 14.32
C CYS A 132 19.30 6.58 15.28
N SER A 133 18.16 7.09 14.81
CA SER A 133 16.97 7.34 15.63
C SER A 133 16.03 6.13 15.78
N ASN A 134 16.08 5.14 14.88
CA ASN A 134 15.10 4.07 14.86
C ASN A 134 15.70 2.68 15.04
N LYS A 135 15.13 1.93 15.99
CA LYS A 135 15.48 0.52 16.26
C LYS A 135 15.08 -0.41 15.11
N PHE A 136 14.03 -0.06 14.37
CA PHE A 136 13.48 -0.86 13.28
C PHE A 136 13.45 -0.06 11.99
N LEU A 137 13.85 -0.69 10.88
CA LEU A 137 13.94 -0.06 9.56
C LEU A 137 13.10 -0.83 8.54
N GLN A 138 12.66 -0.16 7.48
CA GLN A 138 11.93 -0.79 6.38
C GLN A 138 12.86 -1.46 5.35
N TYR A 139 14.17 -1.44 5.59
CA TYR A 139 15.19 -2.01 4.72
C TYR A 139 16.33 -2.58 5.57
N LYS A 140 17.06 -3.54 5.00
CA LYS A 140 18.26 -4.09 5.62
C LYS A 140 19.42 -3.15 5.37
N ILE A 141 20.02 -2.63 6.44
CA ILE A 141 21.18 -1.75 6.35
C ILE A 141 22.49 -2.52 6.51
N THR A 142 23.44 -2.26 5.62
CA THR A 142 24.82 -2.77 5.73
C THR A 142 25.74 -1.77 6.42
N GLU A 143 26.89 -2.24 6.92
CA GLU A 143 27.88 -1.34 7.56
C GLU A 143 28.43 -0.29 6.58
N SER A 144 28.71 -0.67 5.33
CA SER A 144 29.20 0.27 4.32
C SER A 144 28.17 1.35 3.98
N GLU A 145 26.89 1.00 3.91
CA GLU A 145 25.80 1.97 3.73
C GLU A 145 25.64 2.87 4.95
N PHE A 146 25.72 2.32 6.16
CA PHE A 146 25.68 3.08 7.38
C PHE A 146 26.80 4.12 7.44
N LEU A 147 28.05 3.71 7.22
CA LEU A 147 29.21 4.62 7.21
C LEU A 147 29.05 5.72 6.16
N ARG A 148 28.60 5.37 4.95
CA ARG A 148 28.32 6.35 3.90
C ARG A 148 27.28 7.39 4.31
N LEU A 149 26.26 7.00 5.09
CA LEU A 149 25.23 7.93 5.57
C LEU A 149 25.78 8.88 6.64
N ILE A 150 26.66 8.39 7.53
CA ILE A 150 27.36 9.22 8.51
C ILE A 150 28.28 10.22 7.81
N ASP A 151 29.16 9.76 6.93
CA ASP A 151 30.10 10.62 6.19
C ASP A 151 29.36 11.71 5.40
N LYS A 152 28.22 11.36 4.78
CA LYS A 152 27.39 12.33 4.08
C LYS A 152 26.86 13.39 5.04
N SER A 153 26.32 12.98 6.18
CA SER A 153 25.82 13.89 7.20
C SER A 153 26.89 14.83 7.74
N GLU A 154 28.13 14.38 7.90
CA GLU A 154 29.24 15.24 8.35
C GLU A 154 29.61 16.30 7.31
N ASN A 155 29.60 15.91 6.02
CA ASN A 155 29.95 16.83 4.94
C ASN A 155 28.84 17.85 4.63
N ASP A 156 27.58 17.47 4.81
CA ASP A 156 26.43 18.39 4.67
C ASP A 156 26.38 19.42 5.83
N ASN A 157 27.06 19.16 6.95
CA ASN A 157 27.09 20.03 8.14
C ASN A 157 28.35 20.92 8.24
N LYS A 158 29.27 20.88 7.27
CA LYS A 158 30.37 21.84 7.23
C LYS A 158 29.80 23.22 6.85
N PRO A 159 30.13 24.30 7.60
CA PRO A 159 29.95 25.65 7.07
C PRO A 159 30.69 25.73 5.73
N ASP A 160 30.10 26.39 4.74
CA ASP A 160 30.68 26.64 3.41
C ASP A 160 31.96 27.50 3.52
N ASP A 161 33.04 26.93 4.05
CA ASP A 161 34.40 27.46 3.96
C ASP A 161 35.16 26.57 2.98
N GLU A 162 34.84 26.72 1.71
CA GLU A 162 35.81 26.88 0.62
C GLU A 162 35.07 26.88 -0.72
N ILE A 163 35.09 28.04 -1.37
CA ILE A 163 34.85 28.18 -2.81
C ILE A 163 35.94 27.37 -3.52
N ASN A 164 35.68 26.08 -3.74
CA ASN A 164 36.42 25.28 -4.69
C ASN A 164 35.57 25.13 -5.94
N ASP A 165 35.97 25.91 -6.93
CA ASP A 165 35.52 25.96 -8.31
C ASP A 165 35.51 24.54 -8.93
N LYS A 166 34.38 23.85 -8.81
CA LYS A 166 34.01 22.70 -9.64
C LYS A 166 32.69 23.04 -10.29
N PRO A 167 32.51 22.77 -11.60
CA PRO A 167 31.29 23.14 -12.28
C PRO A 167 30.13 22.43 -11.59
N VAL A 168 29.31 23.21 -10.89
CA VAL A 168 28.05 22.78 -10.32
C VAL A 168 27.21 22.29 -11.49
N VAL A 169 27.17 20.98 -11.70
CA VAL A 169 26.11 20.37 -12.48
C VAL A 169 24.87 20.61 -11.64
N LYS A 170 24.16 21.68 -11.98
CA LYS A 170 22.94 22.13 -11.30
C LYS A 170 21.99 20.94 -11.28
N GLU A 171 21.88 20.25 -10.15
CA GLU A 171 20.82 19.26 -9.96
C GLU A 171 19.52 20.04 -9.92
N LEU A 172 18.87 20.13 -11.09
CA LEU A 172 17.63 20.88 -11.26
C LEU A 172 16.62 20.38 -10.22
N THR A 173 16.16 21.30 -9.38
CA THR A 173 15.13 21.01 -8.35
C THR A 173 13.86 20.49 -9.03
N PHE A 174 13.01 19.76 -8.31
CA PHE A 174 11.77 19.18 -8.88
C PHE A 174 10.95 20.21 -9.69
N PHE A 175 10.86 21.45 -9.20
CA PHE A 175 10.21 22.55 -9.91
C PHE A 175 10.91 22.96 -11.21
N GLU A 176 12.24 22.96 -11.24
CA GLU A 176 13.01 23.26 -12.46
C GLU A 176 12.84 22.14 -13.51
N LYS A 177 12.75 20.86 -13.11
CA LYS A 177 12.42 19.75 -14.01
C LYS A 177 11.00 19.84 -14.59
N VAL A 178 10.03 20.26 -13.78
CA VAL A 178 8.64 20.46 -14.23
C VAL A 178 8.54 21.63 -15.23
N VAL A 179 9.25 22.73 -14.96
CA VAL A 179 9.30 23.89 -15.87
C VAL A 179 10.00 23.54 -17.19
N ASP A 180 11.09 22.78 -17.14
CA ASP A 180 11.80 22.35 -18.36
C ASP A 180 10.96 21.38 -19.20
N PHE A 181 10.26 20.44 -18.54
CA PHE A 181 9.28 19.59 -19.20
C PHE A 181 8.14 20.38 -19.84
N ALA A 182 7.59 21.37 -19.13
CA ALA A 182 6.52 22.23 -19.66
C ALA A 182 6.98 23.03 -20.89
N LYS A 183 8.20 23.58 -20.86
CA LYS A 183 8.79 24.29 -22.02
C LYS A 183 8.96 23.36 -23.22
N LYS A 184 9.41 22.12 -22.99
CA LYS A 184 9.65 21.14 -24.07
C LYS A 184 8.34 20.58 -24.64
N ALA A 185 7.33 20.38 -23.79
CA ALA A 185 6.00 19.90 -24.19
C ALA A 185 5.13 20.96 -24.88
N TRP A 186 5.46 22.25 -24.73
CA TRP A 186 4.72 23.35 -25.37
C TRP A 186 4.91 23.41 -26.90
N ILE A 187 6.07 23.00 -27.40
CA ILE A 187 6.41 23.03 -28.84
C ILE A 187 5.40 22.21 -29.69
N PRO A 188 5.11 20.92 -29.38
CA PRO A 188 4.13 20.16 -30.15
C PRO A 188 2.70 20.71 -30.00
N VAL A 189 2.33 21.22 -28.82
CA VAL A 189 1.01 21.82 -28.58
C VAL A 189 0.79 23.06 -29.46
N LEU A 190 1.79 23.93 -29.55
CA LEU A 190 1.72 25.14 -30.37
C LEU A 190 1.64 24.81 -31.87
N LEU A 191 2.31 23.74 -32.30
CA LEU A 191 2.26 23.22 -33.68
C LEU A 191 0.85 22.71 -34.06
N VAL A 192 0.17 22.02 -33.14
CA VAL A 192 -1.21 21.55 -33.32
C VAL A 192 -2.19 22.72 -33.41
N ILE A 193 -2.01 23.75 -32.58
CA ILE A 193 -2.86 24.96 -32.64
C ILE A 193 -2.67 25.70 -33.97
N LEU A 194 -1.43 25.85 -34.43
CA LEU A 194 -1.12 26.53 -35.69
C LEU A 194 -1.70 25.78 -36.90
N THR A 195 -1.53 24.47 -36.96
CA THR A 195 -2.08 23.63 -38.05
C THR A 195 -3.61 23.60 -38.04
N SER A 196 -4.23 23.52 -36.86
CA SER A 196 -5.69 23.59 -36.71
C SER A 196 -6.23 24.96 -37.13
N GLY A 197 -5.56 26.05 -36.75
CA GLY A 197 -5.94 27.41 -37.13
C GLY A 197 -5.85 27.67 -38.63
N ILE A 198 -4.79 27.19 -39.29
CA ILE A 198 -4.64 27.29 -40.75
C ILE A 198 -5.76 26.50 -41.46
N THR A 199 -6.02 25.27 -41.00
CA THR A 199 -7.07 24.41 -41.56
C THR A 199 -8.43 25.09 -41.42
N PHE A 200 -8.74 25.64 -40.26
CA PHE A 200 -9.97 26.40 -40.02
C PHE A 200 -10.09 27.65 -40.91
N GLY A 201 -9.00 28.39 -41.12
CA GLY A 201 -8.98 29.56 -42.00
C GLY A 201 -9.25 29.21 -43.47
N ILE A 202 -8.64 28.12 -43.96
CA ILE A 202 -8.87 27.63 -45.32
C ILE A 202 -10.31 27.14 -45.49
N PHE A 203 -10.79 26.28 -44.58
CA PHE A 203 -12.16 25.75 -44.64
C PHE A 203 -13.22 26.84 -44.51
N SER A 204 -13.04 27.82 -43.62
CA SER A 204 -13.97 28.94 -43.50
C SER A 204 -13.99 29.82 -44.74
N THR A 205 -12.85 30.01 -45.41
CA THR A 205 -12.77 30.76 -46.68
C THR A 205 -13.43 30.00 -47.83
N ILE A 206 -13.19 28.69 -47.95
CA ILE A 206 -13.84 27.83 -48.95
C ILE A 206 -15.35 27.78 -48.68
N TYR A 207 -15.77 27.56 -47.44
CA TYR A 207 -17.17 27.53 -47.04
C TYR A 207 -17.86 28.87 -47.34
N ARG A 208 -17.19 30.00 -47.10
CA ARG A 208 -17.71 31.33 -47.44
C ARG A 208 -17.86 31.52 -48.95
N LYS A 209 -16.91 31.04 -49.76
CA LYS A 209 -17.02 31.08 -51.24
C LYS A 209 -18.17 30.22 -51.74
N VAL A 210 -18.30 29.00 -51.24
CA VAL A 210 -19.41 28.08 -51.59
C VAL A 210 -20.77 28.64 -51.16
N LYS A 211 -20.85 29.29 -49.99
CA LYS A 211 -22.10 29.84 -49.45
C LYS A 211 -22.53 31.16 -50.12
N HIS A 212 -21.59 32.01 -50.55
CA HIS A 212 -21.89 33.34 -51.09
C HIS A 212 -21.71 33.47 -52.62
N GLY A 213 -21.37 32.39 -53.32
CA GLY A 213 -21.46 32.33 -54.79
C GLY A 213 -20.58 33.34 -55.52
N ILE A 214 -19.26 33.21 -55.35
CA ILE A 214 -18.25 33.71 -56.31
C ILE A 214 -17.31 32.56 -56.63
#